data_AF-A0A455UEG2-F1
#
_entry.id   AF-A0A455UEG2-F1
#
_cell.length_a   1.000
_cell.length_b   1.000
_cell.length_c   1.000
_cell.angle_alpha   90.00
_cell.angle_beta   90.00
_cell.angle_gamma   90.00
#
_symmetry.space_group_name_H-M   'P 1'
#
loop_
_entity.id
_entity.type
_entity.pdbx_description
1 polymer ?
#
loop_
_entity_poly.entity_id
_entity_poly.type
_entity_poly.pdbx_seq_one_letter_code
_entity_poly.pdbx_strand_id
1 'polypeptide(L)'
;MRSDEFYMHRALDQAHLAADAGEVPVGAVIVDAQGEIIGAGCNAPVASCDPSGHAEIRALRAAGKHQGNYRLEGCTLFVTLEPLHDVCRGNDTCTP
;
A
#
# COMPACT_ATOMS: atom_id res chain seq x y z
N MET A 1 -8.65 14.08 13.51
CA MET A 1 -8.71 13.28 12.26
C MET A 1 -8.65 14.24 11.08
N ARG A 2 -7.76 14.00 10.11
CA ARG A 2 -7.65 14.79 8.87
C ARG A 2 -8.69 14.32 7.84
N SER A 3 -8.83 15.02 6.71
CA SER A 3 -9.76 14.64 5.65
C SER A 3 -9.27 13.42 4.86
N ASP A 4 -10.19 12.70 4.23
CA ASP A 4 -9.88 11.57 3.34
C ASP A 4 -8.95 12.00 2.19
N GLU A 5 -9.18 13.22 1.65
CA GLU A 5 -8.32 13.82 0.64
C GLU A 5 -6.86 14.00 1.12
N PHE A 6 -6.64 14.35 2.40
CA PHE A 6 -5.30 14.43 2.96
C PHE A 6 -4.60 13.06 2.94
N TYR A 7 -5.30 12.01 3.38
CA TYR A 7 -4.71 10.67 3.40
C TYR A 7 -4.52 10.12 1.99
N MET A 8 -5.42 10.45 1.07
CA MET A 8 -5.23 10.08 -0.33
C MET A 8 -4.03 10.78 -0.98
N HIS A 9 -3.78 12.06 -0.67
CA HIS A 9 -2.53 12.69 -1.11
C HIS A 9 -1.30 11.97 -0.56
N ARG A 10 -1.34 11.46 0.68
CA ARG A 10 -0.23 10.64 1.22
C ARG A 10 -0.07 9.30 0.51
N ALA A 11 -1.14 8.68 0.08
CA ALA A 11 -1.07 7.48 -0.75
C ALA A 11 -0.52 7.81 -2.15
N LEU A 12 -0.87 8.96 -2.74
CA LEU A 12 -0.29 9.45 -4.00
C LEU A 12 1.21 9.73 -3.88
N ASP A 13 1.67 10.28 -2.75
CA ASP A 13 3.10 10.43 -2.47
C ASP A 13 3.82 9.07 -2.59
N GLN A 14 3.22 7.99 -2.08
CA GLN A 14 3.77 6.62 -2.22
C GLN A 14 3.70 6.10 -3.67
N ALA A 15 2.64 6.41 -4.41
CA ALA A 15 2.51 6.03 -5.82
C ALA A 15 3.61 6.68 -6.68
N HIS A 16 3.98 7.93 -6.40
CA HIS A 16 5.11 8.57 -7.06
C HIS A 16 6.44 7.85 -6.77
N LEU A 17 6.67 7.39 -5.53
CA LEU A 17 7.85 6.60 -5.21
C LEU A 17 7.93 5.27 -5.98
N ALA A 18 6.79 4.62 -6.23
CA ALA A 18 6.75 3.44 -7.11
C ALA A 18 7.08 3.81 -8.56
N ALA A 19 6.50 4.91 -9.07
CA ALA A 19 6.77 5.40 -10.42
C ALA A 19 8.27 5.70 -10.63
N ASP A 20 8.89 6.40 -9.67
CA ASP A 20 10.32 6.73 -9.69
C ASP A 20 11.21 5.48 -9.64
N ALA A 21 10.71 4.40 -9.02
CA ALA A 21 11.36 3.10 -8.98
C ALA A 21 11.12 2.23 -10.23
N GLY A 22 10.35 2.72 -11.21
CA GLY A 22 9.99 1.98 -12.43
C GLY A 22 8.91 0.90 -12.20
N GLU A 23 8.17 0.98 -11.09
CA GLU A 23 7.10 0.07 -10.73
C GLU A 23 5.74 0.64 -11.14
N VAL A 24 4.69 -0.20 -11.12
CA VAL A 24 3.31 0.28 -11.32
C VAL A 24 2.98 1.31 -10.22
N PRO A 25 2.50 2.53 -10.56
CA PRO A 25 2.38 3.64 -9.62
C PRO A 25 1.16 3.47 -8.69
N VAL A 26 1.28 2.58 -7.71
CA VAL A 26 0.28 2.34 -6.68
C VAL A 26 0.90 2.62 -5.32
N GLY A 27 0.15 3.35 -4.50
CA GLY A 27 0.53 3.71 -3.14
C GLY A 27 -0.61 3.51 -2.16
N ALA A 28 -0.25 3.21 -0.91
CA ALA A 28 -1.20 2.96 0.16
C ALA A 28 -0.69 3.48 1.51
N VAL A 29 -1.62 3.93 2.36
CA VAL A 29 -1.37 4.31 3.75
C VAL A 29 -2.44 3.74 4.68
N ILE A 30 -2.05 3.41 5.91
CA ILE A 30 -2.95 2.95 6.97
C ILE A 30 -3.00 3.99 8.06
N VAL A 31 -4.22 4.39 8.41
CA VAL A 31 -4.52 5.40 9.41
C VAL A 31 -5.19 4.73 10.60
N ASP A 32 -4.72 4.99 11.81
CA ASP A 32 -5.34 4.47 13.03
C ASP A 32 -6.60 5.26 13.45
N ALA A 33 -7.24 4.83 14.53
CA ALA A 33 -8.43 5.48 15.06
C ALA A 33 -8.17 6.89 15.62
N GLN A 34 -6.90 7.24 15.88
CA GLN A 34 -6.46 8.56 16.34
C GLN A 34 -6.23 9.52 15.15
N GLY A 35 -6.16 8.99 13.93
CA GLY A 35 -5.90 9.75 12.70
C GLY A 35 -4.42 9.82 12.34
N GLU A 36 -3.57 8.98 12.92
CA GLU A 36 -2.15 8.91 12.63
C GLU A 36 -1.87 7.85 11.57
N ILE A 37 -0.94 8.17 10.66
CA ILE A 37 -0.49 7.21 9.65
C ILE A 37 0.52 6.26 10.31
N ILE A 38 0.09 5.02 10.53
CA ILE A 38 0.90 3.98 11.18
C ILE A 38 1.57 3.03 10.18
N GLY A 39 1.18 3.09 8.91
CA GLY A 39 1.78 2.30 7.83
C GLY A 39 1.70 3.01 6.50
N ALA A 40 2.74 2.84 5.67
CA ALA A 40 2.80 3.34 4.30
C ALA A 40 3.49 2.31 3.41
N GLY A 41 3.09 2.23 2.15
CA GLY A 41 3.67 1.31 1.17
C GLY A 41 3.43 1.78 -0.26
N CYS A 42 4.40 1.50 -1.14
CA CYS A 42 4.28 1.65 -2.58
C CYS A 42 4.43 0.28 -3.26
N ASN A 43 4.01 0.13 -4.51
CA ASN A 43 4.23 -1.12 -5.24
C ASN A 43 5.73 -1.37 -5.44
N ALA A 44 6.20 -2.58 -5.20
CA ALA A 44 7.59 -2.99 -5.51
C ALA A 44 7.76 -4.48 -5.89
N PRO A 45 6.85 -5.12 -6.65
CA PRO A 45 6.93 -6.55 -6.93
C PRO A 45 8.17 -6.94 -7.74
N VAL A 46 8.60 -6.10 -8.69
CA VAL A 46 9.76 -6.36 -9.54
C VAL A 46 11.04 -6.19 -8.72
N ALA A 47 11.20 -5.05 -8.06
CA ALA A 47 12.39 -4.70 -7.29
C ALA A 47 12.65 -5.63 -6.10
N SER A 48 11.58 -6.16 -5.49
CA SER A 48 11.69 -7.11 -4.37
C SER A 48 11.65 -8.58 -4.79
N CYS A 49 11.42 -8.87 -6.08
CA CYS A 49 11.12 -10.21 -6.59
C CYS A 49 10.04 -10.94 -5.74
N ASP A 50 9.08 -10.17 -5.21
CA ASP A 50 7.99 -10.66 -4.36
C ASP A 50 6.67 -10.34 -5.06
N PRO A 51 5.94 -11.34 -5.59
CA PRO A 51 4.64 -11.10 -6.21
C PRO A 51 3.58 -10.59 -5.20
N SER A 52 3.86 -10.66 -3.89
CA SER A 52 3.03 -10.03 -2.84
C SER A 52 3.49 -8.61 -2.48
N GLY A 53 4.48 -8.06 -3.19
CA GLY A 53 5.09 -6.74 -2.97
C GLY A 53 4.19 -5.53 -3.27
N HIS A 54 2.87 -5.70 -3.15
CA HIS A 54 1.87 -4.68 -3.42
C HIS A 54 1.86 -3.59 -2.34
N ALA A 55 1.41 -2.40 -2.71
CA ALA A 55 1.35 -1.23 -1.84
C ALA A 55 0.55 -1.53 -0.55
N GLU A 56 -0.61 -2.19 -0.68
CA GLU A 56 -1.50 -2.53 0.43
C GLU A 56 -0.82 -3.49 1.41
N ILE A 57 -0.18 -4.54 0.88
CA ILE A 57 0.53 -5.54 1.71
C ILE A 57 1.69 -4.89 2.44
N ARG A 58 2.44 -4.02 1.78
CA ARG A 58 3.56 -3.29 2.40
C ARG A 58 3.07 -2.33 3.47
N ALA A 59 1.96 -1.61 3.24
CA ALA A 59 1.36 -0.73 4.23
C ALA A 59 0.84 -1.52 5.45
N LEU A 60 0.18 -2.67 5.25
CA LEU A 60 -0.27 -3.58 6.31
C LEU A 60 0.90 -4.12 7.13
N ARG A 61 1.97 -4.58 6.47
CA ARG A 61 3.20 -5.05 7.14
C ARG A 61 3.83 -3.93 7.97
N ALA A 62 3.85 -2.69 7.47
CA ALA A 62 4.36 -1.54 8.20
C ALA A 62 3.51 -1.21 9.43
N ALA A 63 2.18 -1.13 9.28
CA ALA A 63 1.25 -0.87 10.37
C ALA A 63 1.29 -1.95 11.46
N GLY A 64 1.33 -3.23 11.07
CA GLY A 64 1.40 -4.34 12.02
C GLY A 64 2.69 -4.33 12.84
N LYS A 65 3.82 -3.93 12.22
CA LYS A 65 5.08 -3.70 12.93
C LYS A 65 5.00 -2.49 13.87
N HIS A 66 4.36 -1.40 13.43
CA HIS A 66 4.16 -0.20 14.25
C HIS A 66 3.35 -0.49 15.52
N GLN A 67 2.23 -1.23 15.39
CA GLN A 67 1.39 -1.59 16.53
C GLN A 67 1.91 -2.78 17.34
N GLY A 68 2.87 -3.55 16.80
CA GLY A 68 3.26 -4.83 17.38
C GLY A 68 2.13 -5.86 17.39
N ASN A 69 1.15 -5.72 16.49
CA ASN A 69 -0.06 -6.52 16.44
C ASN A 69 -0.47 -6.78 14.99
N TYR A 70 -0.91 -8.01 14.69
CA TYR A 70 -1.42 -8.37 13.37
C TYR A 70 -2.86 -7.90 13.14
N ARG A 71 -3.61 -7.63 14.23
CA ARG A 71 -4.97 -7.08 14.19
C ARG A 71 -4.91 -5.56 14.17
N LEU A 72 -5.22 -4.98 13.03
CA LEU A 72 -5.30 -3.53 12.83
C LEU A 72 -6.76 -3.04 12.99
N GLU A 73 -7.36 -3.36 14.14
CA GLU A 73 -8.76 -2.99 14.42
C GLU A 73 -8.91 -1.46 14.51
N GLY A 74 -9.98 -0.92 13.93
CA GLY A 74 -10.23 0.52 13.89
C GLY A 74 -9.31 1.31 12.95
N CYS A 75 -8.47 0.63 12.16
CA CYS A 75 -7.63 1.27 11.16
C CYS A 75 -8.35 1.38 9.81
N THR A 76 -8.03 2.42 9.04
CA THR A 76 -8.54 2.66 7.67
C THR A 76 -7.40 2.61 6.67
N LEU A 77 -7.60 1.87 5.58
CA LEU A 77 -6.65 1.79 4.46
C LEU A 77 -7.07 2.76 3.36
N PHE A 78 -6.14 3.63 2.96
CA PHE A 78 -6.27 4.51 1.80
C PHE A 78 -5.33 4.00 0.72
N VAL A 79 -5.83 3.77 -0.49
CA VAL A 79 -5.08 3.22 -1.62
C VAL A 79 -5.45 3.94 -2.90
N THR A 80 -4.47 4.21 -3.76
CA THR A 80 -4.66 5.02 -4.99
C THR A 80 -5.35 4.28 -6.12
N LEU A 81 -5.39 2.95 -6.06
CA LEU A 81 -6.08 2.08 -6.99
C LEU A 81 -7.08 1.24 -6.18
N GLU A 82 -8.26 0.97 -6.73
CA GLU A 82 -9.21 0.05 -6.08
C GLU A 82 -8.48 -1.26 -5.76
N PRO A 83 -8.55 -1.76 -4.51
CA PRO A 83 -7.81 -2.94 -4.11
C PRO A 83 -8.23 -4.10 -5.03
N LEU A 84 -7.25 -4.65 -5.74
CA LEU A 84 -7.46 -5.67 -6.77
C LEU A 84 -7.97 -6.96 -6.11
N HIS A 85 -9.27 -7.04 -5.85
CA HIS A 85 -9.98 -8.29 -5.54
C HIS A 85 -9.93 -9.28 -6.74
N ASP A 86 -9.37 -8.84 -7.88
CA ASP A 86 -9.18 -9.56 -9.14
C ASP A 86 -7.71 -9.88 -9.50
N VAL A 87 -6.77 -9.94 -8.52
CA VAL A 87 -5.38 -10.38 -8.79
C VAL A 87 -5.28 -11.78 -9.41
N CYS A 88 -6.28 -12.65 -9.21
CA CYS A 88 -6.28 -14.01 -9.76
C CYS A 88 -6.60 -14.09 -11.27
N ARG A 89 -6.77 -12.97 -11.98
CA ARG A 89 -7.25 -12.94 -13.38
C ARG A 89 -6.37 -12.15 -14.35
N GLY A 90 -5.05 -12.18 -14.20
CA GLY A 90 -4.13 -11.49 -15.12
C GLY A 90 -2.83 -12.23 -15.34
N ASN A 91 -2.55 -12.55 -16.59
CA ASN A 91 -1.39 -13.30 -17.08
C ASN A 91 -0.10 -12.49 -16.99
N ASP A 92 0.54 -12.48 -15.81
CA ASP A 92 1.91 -11.97 -15.66
C ASP A 92 2.90 -13.06 -16.10
N THR A 93 3.07 -13.19 -17.42
CA THR A 93 4.21 -13.91 -17.98
C THR A 93 5.48 -13.15 -17.61
N CYS A 94 6.14 -13.65 -16.57
CA CYS A 94 7.56 -13.42 -16.34
C CYS A 94 8.31 -14.04 -17.53
N THR A 95 8.54 -13.26 -18.59
CA THR A 95 9.47 -13.69 -19.65
C THR A 95 10.90 -13.65 -19.11
N PRO A 96 11.72 -14.65 -19.46
CA PRO A 96 13.06 -14.87 -18.89
C PRO A 96 14.05 -13.76 -19.23
#